data_AF-A0A422PR22-F1
#
_entry.id   AF-A0A422PR22-F1
#
_cell.length_a   1.000
_cell.length_b   1.000
_cell.length_c   1.000
_cell.angle_alpha   90.00
_cell.angle_beta   90.00
_cell.angle_gamma   90.00
#
_symmetry.space_group_name_H-M   'P 1'
#
loop_
_entity.id
_entity.type
_entity.pdbx_description
1 polymer ?
#
loop_
_entity_poly.entity_id
_entity_poly.type
_entity_poly.pdbx_seq_one_letter_code
_entity_poly.pdbx_strand_id
1 'polypeptide(L)'
;MPFVKVVKNKAYFKRFQVKYRRRREGKTDYQARRQMVLQDKTKFGTPKYRLVVRITNRDIIAQVVLAKVVGDEVVMAAYSHELPQFGIEHGLTNYAAAYATGLLLARRMLTKLGLAGKFEGAKEADGSYSAVRTKSDDQGDDEARFPFKAILDVGLARTTTGARV
;
A
#
# COMPACT_ATOMS: atom_id res chain seq x y z
N MET A 1 -0.30 51.68 -18.82
CA MET A 1 -0.94 50.37 -18.60
C MET A 1 0.06 49.28 -19.00
N PRO A 2 0.46 48.38 -18.09
CA PRO A 2 1.40 47.31 -18.43
C PRO A 2 0.70 46.23 -19.25
N PHE A 3 1.23 45.93 -20.44
CA PHE A 3 0.74 44.85 -21.31
C PHE A 3 1.41 43.53 -20.91
N VAL A 4 0.61 42.53 -20.52
CA VAL A 4 1.12 41.19 -20.19
C VAL A 4 0.93 40.26 -21.40
N LYS A 5 2.02 39.66 -21.88
CA LYS A 5 1.98 38.68 -22.97
C LYS A 5 1.18 37.44 -22.57
N VAL A 6 0.18 37.07 -23.37
CA VAL A 6 -0.60 35.84 -23.15
C VAL A 6 0.22 34.61 -23.53
N VAL A 7 0.77 33.91 -22.53
CA VAL A 7 1.56 32.68 -22.72
C VAL A 7 0.69 31.48 -23.07
N LYS A 8 -0.46 31.32 -22.40
CA LYS A 8 -1.41 30.20 -22.62
C LYS A 8 -2.39 30.50 -23.76
N ASN A 9 -1.87 30.68 -24.97
CA ASN A 9 -2.65 30.95 -26.17
C ASN A 9 -3.04 29.65 -26.91
N LYS A 10 -3.81 29.76 -28.01
CA LYS A 10 -4.20 28.60 -28.84
C LYS A 10 -3.00 27.81 -29.36
N ALA A 11 -1.89 28.49 -29.71
CA ALA A 11 -0.67 27.84 -30.19
C ALA A 11 0.02 27.00 -29.08
N TYR A 12 -0.01 27.46 -27.83
CA TYR A 12 0.45 26.70 -26.68
C TYR A 12 -0.33 25.39 -26.53
N PHE A 13 -1.67 25.46 -26.53
CA PHE A 13 -2.51 24.27 -26.35
C PHE A 13 -2.41 23.27 -27.52
N LYS A 14 -2.12 23.73 -28.75
CA LYS A 14 -1.81 22.84 -29.88
C LYS A 14 -0.57 21.95 -29.64
N ARG A 15 0.38 22.39 -28.82
CA ARG A 15 1.64 21.67 -28.52
C ARG A 15 1.69 21.11 -27.10
N PHE A 16 0.64 21.32 -26.31
CA PHE A 16 0.64 20.95 -24.90
C PHE A 16 0.36 19.45 -24.74
N GLN A 17 1.34 18.71 -24.22
CA GLN A 17 1.18 17.29 -23.92
C GLN A 17 0.69 17.10 -22.48
N VAL A 18 -0.54 16.58 -22.34
CA VAL A 18 -1.10 16.27 -21.03
C VAL A 18 -0.39 15.08 -20.38
N LYS A 19 -0.19 15.16 -19.06
CA LYS A 19 0.26 14.00 -18.25
C LYS A 19 -0.90 13.04 -17.99
N TYR A 20 -0.62 11.84 -17.48
CA TYR A 20 -1.63 10.85 -17.09
C TYR A 20 -2.64 11.41 -16.07
N ARG A 21 -3.87 10.90 -16.11
CA ARG A 21 -4.99 11.37 -15.28
C ARG A 21 -4.62 11.53 -13.80
N ARG A 22 -4.14 10.47 -13.15
CA ARG A 22 -3.76 10.51 -11.72
C ARG A 22 -2.54 11.38 -11.40
N ARG A 23 -1.68 11.66 -12.40
CA ARG A 23 -0.56 12.60 -12.24
C ARG A 23 -1.06 14.04 -12.28
N ARG A 24 -2.05 14.34 -13.13
CA ARG A 24 -2.75 15.64 -13.16
C ARG A 24 -3.54 15.88 -11.88
N GLU A 25 -4.18 14.83 -11.33
CA GLU A 25 -4.84 14.89 -10.01
C GLU A 25 -3.85 14.90 -8.82
N GLY A 26 -2.56 14.68 -9.06
CA GLY A 26 -1.55 14.65 -7.99
C GLY A 26 -1.72 13.50 -6.99
N LYS A 27 -2.31 12.36 -7.39
CA LYS A 27 -2.63 11.24 -6.48
C LYS A 27 -1.69 10.05 -6.58
N THR A 28 -0.77 10.04 -7.55
CA THR A 28 0.08 8.88 -7.82
C THR A 28 1.40 9.32 -8.42
N ASP A 29 2.49 8.85 -7.82
CA ASP A 29 3.78 8.77 -8.47
C ASP A 29 3.86 7.50 -9.33
N TYR A 30 3.97 7.70 -10.65
CA TYR A 30 4.06 6.59 -11.60
C TYR A 30 5.46 5.99 -11.67
N GLN A 31 6.51 6.70 -11.25
CA GLN A 31 7.86 6.15 -11.22
C GLN A 31 7.94 5.02 -10.19
N ALA A 32 7.59 5.31 -8.93
CA ALA A 32 7.50 4.29 -7.90
C ALA A 32 6.49 3.19 -8.26
N ARG A 33 5.27 3.55 -8.71
CA ARG A 33 4.25 2.55 -9.07
C ARG A 33 4.72 1.58 -10.15
N ARG A 34 5.42 2.07 -11.19
CA ARG A 34 5.91 1.22 -12.28
C ARG A 34 6.89 0.17 -11.75
N GLN A 35 7.81 0.56 -10.86
CA GLN A 35 8.77 -0.38 -10.24
C GLN A 35 8.08 -1.36 -9.28
N MET A 36 7.11 -0.87 -8.49
CA MET A 36 6.35 -1.73 -7.58
C MET A 36 5.51 -2.78 -8.33
N VAL A 37 4.86 -2.40 -9.43
CA VAL A 37 4.03 -3.32 -10.24
C VAL A 37 4.87 -4.24 -11.12
N LEU A 38 6.07 -3.82 -11.51
CA LEU A 38 6.96 -4.63 -12.35
C LEU A 38 7.25 -5.97 -11.67
N GLN A 39 7.10 -7.04 -12.43
CA GLN A 39 7.46 -8.38 -12.01
C GLN A 39 8.18 -9.09 -13.15
N ASP A 40 9.12 -9.95 -12.77
CA ASP A 40 9.87 -10.77 -13.72
C ASP A 40 8.89 -11.61 -14.55
N LYS A 41 8.99 -11.47 -15.88
CA LYS A 41 8.12 -12.22 -16.81
C LYS A 41 8.35 -13.73 -16.70
N THR A 42 9.53 -14.13 -16.24
CA THR A 42 9.90 -15.52 -15.93
C THR A 42 9.04 -16.13 -14.82
N LYS A 43 8.34 -15.31 -14.00
CA LYS A 43 7.41 -15.77 -12.97
C LYS A 43 5.98 -15.96 -13.51
N PHE A 44 5.79 -15.92 -14.82
CA PHE A 44 4.55 -16.25 -15.55
C PHE A 44 3.26 -15.71 -14.92
N GLY A 45 3.24 -14.42 -14.58
CA GLY A 45 2.04 -13.78 -14.04
C GLY A 45 1.66 -14.19 -12.61
N THR A 46 2.59 -14.80 -11.86
CA THR A 46 2.42 -15.02 -10.41
C THR A 46 1.96 -13.71 -9.75
N PRO A 47 0.97 -13.69 -8.85
CA PRO A 47 0.50 -12.45 -8.27
C PRO A 47 1.57 -11.71 -7.44
N LYS A 48 1.80 -10.43 -7.72
CA LYS A 48 2.55 -9.52 -6.85
C LYS A 48 1.60 -8.54 -6.17
N TYR A 49 1.43 -8.74 -4.87
CA TYR A 49 0.54 -7.93 -4.04
C TYR A 49 1.23 -6.66 -3.55
N ARG A 50 0.47 -5.57 -3.52
CA ARG A 50 0.83 -4.29 -2.92
C ARG A 50 -0.05 -4.02 -1.72
N LEU A 51 0.55 -3.65 -0.60
CA LEU A 51 -0.12 -3.12 0.57
C LEU A 51 -0.22 -1.60 0.40
N VAL A 52 -1.37 -1.13 -0.06
CA VAL A 52 -1.66 0.28 -0.29
C VAL A 52 -2.12 0.91 1.03
N VAL A 53 -1.29 1.80 1.57
CA VAL A 53 -1.60 2.54 2.80
C VAL A 53 -1.90 3.99 2.45
N ARG A 54 -3.07 4.50 2.85
CA ARG A 54 -3.49 5.89 2.60
C ARG A 54 -4.04 6.47 3.89
N ILE A 55 -3.37 7.49 4.39
CA ILE A 55 -3.82 8.25 5.56
C ILE A 55 -4.52 9.50 5.03
N THR A 56 -5.80 9.62 5.35
CA THR A 56 -6.59 10.83 5.12
C THR A 56 -6.57 11.70 6.38
N ASN A 57 -7.27 12.84 6.36
CA ASN A 57 -7.31 13.73 7.52
C ASN A 57 -7.98 13.11 8.75
N ARG A 58 -8.85 12.11 8.58
CA ARG A 58 -9.68 11.54 9.66
C ARG A 58 -9.69 10.01 9.70
N ASP A 59 -9.09 9.35 8.72
CA ASP A 59 -9.17 7.90 8.59
C ASP A 59 -7.87 7.32 7.99
N ILE A 60 -7.50 6.14 8.44
CA ILE A 60 -6.41 5.33 7.89
C ILE A 60 -7.03 4.22 7.05
N ILE A 61 -6.57 4.09 5.82
CA ILE A 61 -7.03 3.11 4.85
C ILE A 61 -5.86 2.17 4.54
N ALA A 62 -6.03 0.89 4.80
CA ALA A 62 -5.04 -0.14 4.48
C ALA A 62 -5.67 -1.20 3.57
N GLN A 63 -5.07 -1.47 2.41
CA GLN A 63 -5.63 -2.37 1.41
C GLN A 63 -4.56 -3.28 0.83
N VAL A 64 -4.87 -4.58 0.70
CA VAL A 64 -4.07 -5.53 -0.09
C VAL A 64 -4.62 -5.53 -1.52
N VAL A 65 -3.76 -5.20 -2.48
CA VAL A 65 -4.15 -4.90 -3.84
C VAL A 65 -3.30 -5.67 -4.84
N LEU A 66 -3.92 -6.19 -5.89
CA LEU A 66 -3.27 -6.83 -7.04
C LEU A 66 -3.39 -5.93 -8.26
N ALA A 67 -2.31 -5.72 -9.01
CA ALA A 67 -2.36 -4.93 -10.23
C ALA A 67 -2.91 -5.76 -11.41
N LYS A 68 -3.93 -5.25 -12.11
CA LYS A 68 -4.39 -5.77 -13.42
C LYS A 68 -4.36 -4.66 -14.47
N VAL A 69 -4.54 -5.05 -15.73
CA VAL A 69 -4.47 -4.13 -16.87
C VAL A 69 -5.60 -3.09 -16.85
N VAL A 70 -6.83 -3.54 -16.58
CA VAL A 70 -8.01 -2.67 -16.56
C VAL A 70 -8.02 -1.76 -15.32
N GLY A 71 -7.64 -2.29 -14.17
CA GLY A 71 -7.60 -1.59 -12.89
C GLY A 71 -7.01 -2.48 -11.81
N ASP A 72 -6.55 -1.88 -10.73
CA ASP A 72 -6.05 -2.65 -9.59
C ASP A 72 -7.23 -3.29 -8.83
N GLU A 73 -7.13 -4.58 -8.50
CA GLU A 73 -8.13 -5.35 -7.75
C GLU A 73 -7.80 -5.34 -6.26
N VAL A 74 -8.77 -4.94 -5.43
CA VAL A 74 -8.62 -4.97 -3.97
C VAL A 74 -9.01 -6.36 -3.46
N VAL A 75 -8.06 -7.06 -2.83
CA VAL A 75 -8.26 -8.41 -2.29
C VAL A 75 -8.86 -8.36 -0.90
N MET A 76 -8.36 -7.45 -0.07
CA MET A 76 -8.85 -7.21 1.29
C MET A 76 -8.58 -5.75 1.68
N ALA A 77 -9.41 -5.21 2.57
CA ALA A 77 -9.30 -3.86 3.10
C ALA A 77 -9.55 -3.83 4.61
N ALA A 78 -8.93 -2.86 5.27
CA ALA A 78 -9.20 -2.48 6.65
C ALA A 78 -9.16 -0.96 6.76
N TYR A 79 -9.91 -0.43 7.70
CA TYR A 79 -10.09 0.99 7.92
C TYR A 79 -9.92 1.34 9.39
N SER A 80 -9.63 2.59 9.72
CA SER A 80 -9.54 2.97 11.13
C SER A 80 -10.92 3.18 11.77
N HIS A 81 -11.93 3.56 10.97
CA HIS A 81 -13.30 3.76 11.48
C HIS A 81 -14.02 2.47 11.91
N GLU A 82 -13.46 1.28 11.63
CA GLU A 82 -13.95 -0.01 12.14
C GLU A 82 -13.22 -0.44 13.43
N LEU A 83 -12.13 0.23 13.82
CA LEU A 83 -11.44 -0.03 15.09
C LEU A 83 -12.30 0.14 16.35
N PRO A 84 -13.35 0.99 16.39
CA PRO A 84 -14.27 1.04 17.52
C PRO A 84 -14.93 -0.31 17.83
N GLN A 85 -15.13 -1.18 16.84
CA GLN A 85 -15.66 -2.54 17.05
C GLN A 85 -14.70 -3.45 17.85
N PHE A 86 -13.43 -3.05 17.93
CA PHE A 86 -12.36 -3.76 18.63
C PHE A 86 -11.90 -3.01 19.89
N GLY A 87 -12.68 -2.03 20.37
CA GLY A 87 -12.41 -1.30 21.61
C GLY A 87 -11.54 -0.04 21.46
N ILE A 88 -11.14 0.34 20.25
CA ILE A 88 -10.41 1.60 20.01
C ILE A 88 -11.38 2.63 19.44
N GLU A 89 -12.04 3.39 20.31
CA GLU A 89 -13.07 4.36 19.94
C GLU A 89 -12.51 5.73 19.52
N HIS A 90 -11.29 6.04 19.95
CA HIS A 90 -10.68 7.36 19.81
C HIS A 90 -9.30 7.27 19.18
N GLY A 91 -8.83 8.41 18.63
CA GLY A 91 -7.48 8.50 18.09
C GLY A 91 -7.26 7.69 16.81
N LEU A 92 -8.28 7.56 15.96
CA LEU A 92 -8.28 6.69 14.77
C LEU A 92 -7.22 7.04 13.71
N THR A 93 -6.56 8.18 13.83
CA THR A 93 -5.48 8.60 12.91
C THR A 93 -4.09 8.61 13.54
N ASN A 94 -3.90 8.20 14.80
CA ASN A 94 -2.58 8.22 15.43
C ASN A 94 -1.71 7.01 15.01
N TYR A 95 -0.49 6.91 15.54
CA TYR A 95 0.41 5.80 15.24
C TYR A 95 -0.12 4.44 15.73
N ALA A 96 -0.78 4.42 16.90
CA ALA A 96 -1.36 3.20 17.46
C ALA A 96 -2.52 2.66 16.60
N ALA A 97 -3.39 3.55 16.11
CA ALA A 97 -4.46 3.20 15.19
C ALA A 97 -3.90 2.70 13.85
N ALA A 98 -2.82 3.30 13.34
CA ALA A 98 -2.17 2.80 12.12
C ALA A 98 -1.70 1.34 12.30
N TYR A 99 -1.02 1.06 13.41
CA TYR A 99 -0.59 -0.29 13.75
C TYR A 99 -1.78 -1.27 13.86
N ALA A 100 -2.83 -0.88 14.59
CA ALA A 100 -4.03 -1.70 14.77
C ALA A 100 -4.74 -1.98 13.43
N THR A 101 -4.87 -0.99 12.54
CA THR A 101 -5.45 -1.19 11.20
C THR A 101 -4.63 -2.16 10.34
N GLY A 102 -3.30 -2.08 10.42
CA GLY A 102 -2.39 -3.00 9.73
C GLY A 102 -2.55 -4.44 10.24
N LEU A 103 -2.60 -4.61 11.56
CA LEU A 103 -2.82 -5.92 12.19
C LEU A 103 -4.17 -6.51 11.78
N LEU A 104 -5.24 -5.71 11.82
CA LEU A 104 -6.58 -6.12 11.42
C LEU A 104 -6.61 -6.59 9.95
N LEU A 105 -5.98 -5.84 9.05
CA LEU A 105 -5.85 -6.22 7.64
C LEU A 105 -5.11 -7.55 7.47
N ALA A 106 -3.98 -7.73 8.18
CA ALA A 106 -3.19 -8.95 8.12
C ALA A 106 -3.99 -10.16 8.59
N ARG A 107 -4.69 -10.06 9.74
CA ARG A 107 -5.54 -11.13 10.26
C ARG A 107 -6.68 -11.47 9.31
N ARG A 108 -7.37 -10.46 8.75
CA ARG A 108 -8.44 -10.69 7.75
C ARG A 108 -7.92 -11.38 6.49
N MET A 109 -6.77 -10.94 5.97
CA MET A 109 -6.18 -11.53 4.77
C MET A 109 -5.72 -12.97 5.00
N LEU A 110 -5.04 -13.25 6.12
CA LEU A 110 -4.63 -14.61 6.47
C LEU A 110 -5.82 -15.54 6.73
N THR A 111 -6.90 -15.02 7.32
CA THR A 111 -8.15 -15.78 7.50
C THR A 111 -8.76 -16.13 6.15
N LYS A 112 -8.81 -15.17 5.21
CA LYS A 112 -9.29 -15.41 3.83
C LYS A 112 -8.47 -16.47 3.08
N LEU A 113 -7.18 -16.59 3.38
CA LEU A 113 -6.28 -17.60 2.81
C LEU A 113 -6.26 -18.94 3.59
N GLY A 114 -6.95 -19.03 4.73
CA GLY A 114 -6.90 -20.21 5.60
C GLY A 114 -5.53 -20.43 6.28
N LEU A 115 -4.79 -19.35 6.52
CA LEU A 115 -3.43 -19.35 7.09
C LEU A 115 -3.34 -18.72 8.49
N ALA A 116 -4.46 -18.25 9.04
CA ALA A 116 -4.50 -17.47 10.28
C ALA A 116 -3.89 -18.17 11.51
N GLY A 117 -3.99 -19.51 11.61
CA GLY A 117 -3.40 -20.28 12.70
C GLY A 117 -1.95 -20.71 12.46
N LYS A 118 -1.45 -20.63 11.22
CA LYS A 118 -0.05 -20.97 10.91
C LYS A 118 0.90 -19.79 11.12
N PHE A 119 0.43 -18.59 10.81
CA PHE A 119 1.21 -17.36 10.95
C PHE A 119 0.51 -16.43 11.95
N GLU A 120 0.71 -16.71 13.24
CA GLU A 120 0.12 -15.89 14.32
C GLU A 120 0.88 -14.58 14.54
N GLY A 121 2.20 -14.58 14.36
CA GLY A 121 3.06 -13.43 14.65
C GLY A 121 3.33 -13.25 16.15
N ALA A 122 3.90 -12.09 16.52
CA ALA A 122 4.14 -11.75 17.91
C ALA A 122 2.83 -11.30 18.59
N LYS A 123 2.50 -11.91 19.75
CA LYS A 123 1.30 -11.56 20.54
C LYS A 123 1.52 -10.27 21.35
N GLU A 124 2.74 -10.04 21.80
CA GLU A 124 3.15 -8.83 22.48
C GLU A 124 4.02 -7.99 21.54
N ALA A 125 3.68 -6.72 21.39
CA ALA A 125 4.40 -5.81 20.50
C ALA A 125 5.58 -5.19 21.26
N ASP A 126 6.79 -5.64 20.95
CA ASP A 126 8.07 -5.13 21.50
C ASP A 126 8.71 -4.03 20.61
N GLY A 127 8.21 -3.88 19.38
CA GLY A 127 8.75 -2.92 18.40
C GLY A 127 10.08 -3.35 17.78
N SER A 128 10.51 -4.59 18.01
CA SER A 128 11.75 -5.12 17.44
C SER A 128 11.57 -5.44 15.94
N TYR A 129 12.67 -5.35 15.19
CA TYR A 129 12.65 -5.68 13.77
C TYR A 129 12.66 -7.20 13.59
N SER A 130 11.64 -7.73 12.91
CA SER A 130 11.61 -9.12 12.47
C SER A 130 11.61 -9.19 10.94
N ALA A 131 12.65 -9.81 10.37
CA ALA A 131 12.67 -10.11 8.95
C ALA A 131 11.74 -11.29 8.68
N VAL A 132 10.66 -11.06 7.92
CA VAL A 132 9.79 -12.15 7.48
C VAL A 132 10.55 -13.00 6.46
N ARG A 133 10.68 -14.30 6.72
CA ARG A 133 11.27 -15.25 5.76
C ARG A 133 10.50 -15.20 4.45
N THR A 134 11.15 -14.81 3.36
CA THR A 134 10.55 -14.85 2.02
C THR A 134 11.27 -15.85 1.12
N LYS A 135 10.63 -16.26 0.03
CA LYS A 135 11.21 -17.22 -0.94
C LYS A 135 12.56 -16.80 -1.53
N SER A 136 12.93 -15.52 -1.45
CA SER A 136 14.24 -15.04 -1.91
C SER A 136 15.36 -15.29 -0.90
N ASP A 137 15.01 -15.51 0.37
CA ASP A 137 15.92 -15.64 1.50
C ASP A 137 16.00 -17.10 1.96
N ASP A 138 15.43 -18.01 1.18
CA ASP A 138 15.30 -19.42 1.50
C ASP A 138 16.63 -20.15 1.29
N GLN A 139 17.14 -20.76 2.37
CA GLN A 139 18.35 -21.58 2.37
C GLN A 139 18.02 -23.09 2.30
N GLY A 140 16.76 -23.46 2.05
CA GLY A 140 16.36 -24.85 1.77
C GLY A 140 15.73 -25.61 2.95
N ASP A 141 15.13 -24.95 3.94
CA ASP A 141 14.46 -25.70 5.03
C ASP A 141 13.12 -26.32 4.60
N ASP A 142 12.78 -27.45 5.21
CA ASP A 142 11.65 -28.35 4.95
C ASP A 142 10.23 -27.78 5.22
N GLU A 143 10.07 -26.48 5.43
CA GLU A 143 8.75 -25.86 5.67
C GLU A 143 7.98 -25.64 4.37
N ALA A 144 6.94 -26.47 4.16
CA ALA A 144 6.17 -26.52 2.91
C ALA A 144 5.37 -25.25 2.53
N ARG A 145 5.29 -24.21 3.37
CA ARG A 145 4.48 -22.99 3.09
C ARG A 145 5.14 -21.71 3.59
N PHE A 146 5.30 -20.77 2.67
CA PHE A 146 5.82 -19.42 2.95
C PHE A 146 4.72 -18.46 3.46
N PRO A 147 5.09 -17.44 4.26
CA PRO A 147 4.20 -16.37 4.66
C PRO A 147 3.62 -15.61 3.45
N PHE A 148 2.43 -15.03 3.65
CA PHE A 148 1.86 -14.11 2.66
C PHE A 148 2.74 -12.84 2.55
N LYS A 149 3.20 -12.53 1.33
CA LYS A 149 4.07 -11.37 1.06
C LYS A 149 3.33 -10.32 0.23
N ALA A 150 3.35 -9.09 0.70
CA ALA A 150 2.96 -7.89 -0.06
C ALA A 150 4.01 -6.80 0.12
N ILE A 151 4.23 -5.98 -0.92
CA ILE A 151 5.15 -4.83 -0.85
C ILE A 151 4.40 -3.58 -0.39
N LEU A 152 5.01 -2.75 0.45
CA LEU A 152 4.39 -1.52 0.94
C LEU A 152 4.34 -0.43 -0.15
N ASP A 153 3.14 0.11 -0.40
CA ASP A 153 2.89 1.24 -1.29
C ASP A 153 2.44 2.45 -0.45
N VAL A 154 3.42 3.32 -0.17
CA VAL A 154 3.24 4.57 0.60
C VAL A 154 2.61 5.71 -0.20
N GLY A 155 2.46 5.53 -1.52
CA GLY A 155 1.96 6.57 -2.41
C GLY A 155 2.90 7.79 -2.48
N LEU A 156 2.42 8.93 -2.00
CA LEU A 156 3.14 10.21 -1.98
C LEU A 156 3.62 10.61 -0.58
N ALA A 157 3.40 9.74 0.42
CA ALA A 157 3.80 10.02 1.79
C ALA A 157 5.32 10.00 1.93
N ARG A 158 5.85 10.85 2.81
CA ARG A 158 7.27 10.88 3.14
C ARG A 158 7.58 9.82 4.20
N THR A 159 8.63 9.03 3.97
CA THR A 159 9.10 7.97 4.88
C THR A 159 10.14 8.52 5.85
N THR A 160 9.72 9.37 6.79
CA THR A 160 10.57 9.86 7.90
C THR A 160 10.49 8.93 9.11
N THR A 161 11.49 8.98 9.98
CA THR A 161 11.38 8.41 11.33
C THR A 161 10.15 9.00 12.04
N GLY A 162 9.28 8.14 12.59
CA GLY A 162 8.00 8.56 13.18
C GLY A 162 6.83 8.72 12.19
N ALA A 163 7.02 8.37 10.91
CA ALA A 163 5.90 8.24 9.98
C ALA A 163 4.95 7.11 10.44
N ARG A 164 3.65 7.34 10.25
CA ARG A 164 2.57 6.38 10.62
C ARG A 164 2.26 5.36 9.52
N VAL A 165 3.07 5.32 8.47
CA VAL A 165 2.83 4.51 7.25
C VAL A 165 3.54 3.18 7.37
#